data_AF-A0A357EXA5-F1
#
_entry.id   AF-A0A357EXA5-F1
#
_cell.length_a   1.000
_cell.length_b   1.000
_cell.length_c   1.000
_cell.angle_alpha   90.00
_cell.angle_beta   90.00
_cell.angle_gamma   90.00
#
_symmetry.space_group_name_H-M   'P 1'
#
loop_
_entity.id
_entity.type
_entity.pdbx_description
1 polymer ?
#
loop_
_entity_poly.entity_id
_entity_poly.type
_entity_poly.pdbx_seq_one_letter_code
_entity_poly.pdbx_strand_id
1 'polypeptide(L)'
;MKKTISPDIETAREVLNELWSAVLAEGDLVTDDKIDRLIENNSVSIRFCLPTQLLGKLTDHNLDSLCLQKGHGATRSQWDPRSFAAKVLVPWVMENQNVLGTSTDPYVSKPLRKPRLESDPAT
;
A
#
# COMPACT_ATOMS: atom_id res chain seq x y z
N MET A 1 3.63 23.29 11.86
CA MET A 1 3.31 22.02 11.17
C MET A 1 4.54 21.12 11.18
N LYS A 2 4.45 19.89 11.70
CA LYS A 2 5.56 18.92 11.64
C LYS A 2 5.57 18.27 10.25
N LYS A 3 6.74 18.14 9.63
CA LYS A 3 6.91 17.65 8.25
C LYS A 3 6.67 16.14 8.22
N THR A 4 5.58 15.72 7.59
CA THR A 4 5.29 14.31 7.31
C THR A 4 6.27 13.78 6.27
N ILE A 5 6.79 12.57 6.45
CA ILE A 5 7.64 11.92 5.45
C ILE A 5 6.75 11.52 4.28
N SER A 6 7.21 11.81 3.07
CA SER A 6 6.58 11.35 1.83
C SER A 6 7.62 10.49 1.12
N PRO A 7 7.33 9.21 0.84
CA PRO A 7 8.25 8.38 0.07
C PRO A 7 8.44 8.98 -1.32
N ASP A 8 9.59 8.74 -1.93
CA ASP A 8 9.86 9.23 -3.28
C ASP A 8 8.92 8.56 -4.29
N ILE A 9 8.21 9.37 -5.05
CA ILE A 9 7.14 8.90 -5.94
C ILE A 9 7.72 8.21 -7.17
N GLU A 10 8.83 8.71 -7.70
CA GLU A 10 9.46 8.19 -8.91
C GLU A 10 10.10 6.84 -8.61
N THR A 11 10.89 6.76 -7.53
CA THR A 11 11.46 5.50 -7.04
C THR A 11 10.37 4.46 -6.75
N ALA A 12 9.25 4.85 -6.13
CA ALA A 12 8.15 3.92 -5.88
C ALA A 12 7.52 3.38 -7.18
N ARG A 13 7.39 4.21 -8.23
CA ARG A 13 6.90 3.75 -9.53
C ARG A 13 7.90 2.81 -10.21
N GLU A 14 9.19 3.10 -10.12
CA GLU A 14 10.25 2.23 -10.65
C GLU A 14 10.21 0.85 -9.98
N VAL A 15 10.16 0.82 -8.64
CA VAL A 15 10.06 -0.43 -7.87
C VAL A 15 8.82 -1.25 -8.26
N LEU A 16 7.65 -0.61 -8.41
CA LEU A 16 6.44 -1.31 -8.86
C LEU A 16 6.61 -1.93 -10.25
N ASN A 17 7.14 -1.15 -11.20
CA ASN A 17 7.31 -1.61 -12.58
C ASN A 17 8.33 -2.73 -12.69
N GLU A 18 9.42 -2.66 -11.93
CA GLU A 18 10.43 -3.70 -11.85
C GLU A 18 9.84 -5.01 -11.30
N LEU A 19 9.20 -4.95 -10.13
CA LEU A 19 8.59 -6.12 -9.49
C LEU A 19 7.50 -6.74 -10.37
N TRP A 20 6.68 -5.91 -11.01
CA TRP A 20 5.63 -6.39 -11.91
C TRP A 20 6.19 -7.07 -13.15
N SER A 21 7.25 -6.49 -13.75
CA SER A 21 7.91 -7.10 -14.91
C SER A 21 8.58 -8.42 -14.56
N ALA A 22 9.20 -8.52 -13.38
CA ALA A 22 9.79 -9.76 -12.88
C ALA A 22 8.73 -10.86 -12.72
N VAL A 23 7.60 -10.53 -12.08
CA VAL A 23 6.47 -11.45 -11.91
C VAL A 23 5.92 -11.95 -13.25
N LEU A 24 5.73 -11.05 -14.22
CA LEU A 24 5.23 -11.43 -15.54
C LEU A 24 6.21 -12.33 -16.32
N ALA A 25 7.50 -12.28 -16.00
CA ALA A 25 8.53 -13.13 -16.61
C ALA A 25 8.66 -14.51 -15.95
N GLU A 26 8.32 -14.62 -14.66
CA GLU A 26 8.50 -15.85 -13.87
C GLU A 26 7.44 -16.93 -14.17
N GLY A 27 6.30 -16.55 -14.77
CA GLY A 27 5.24 -17.48 -15.18
C GLY A 27 4.38 -17.93 -14.01
N ASP A 28 4.34 -19.23 -13.73
CA ASP A 28 3.50 -19.80 -12.66
C ASP A 28 4.05 -19.41 -11.27
N LEU A 29 3.39 -18.45 -10.63
CA LEU A 29 3.67 -18.06 -9.26
C LEU A 29 2.93 -18.97 -8.28
N VAL A 30 3.68 -19.48 -7.30
CA VAL A 30 3.09 -20.10 -6.10
C VAL A 30 2.96 -19.01 -5.04
N THR A 31 1.73 -18.63 -4.72
CA THR A 31 1.41 -17.65 -3.69
C THR A 31 1.01 -18.31 -2.38
N ASP A 32 1.14 -17.58 -1.26
CA ASP A 32 0.64 -18.01 0.04
C ASP A 32 -0.87 -17.71 0.14
N ASP A 33 -1.67 -18.66 0.62
CA ASP A 33 -3.13 -18.52 0.80
C ASP A 33 -3.55 -17.21 1.51
N LYS A 34 -2.72 -16.69 2.42
CA LYS A 34 -3.02 -15.43 3.13
C LYS A 34 -2.91 -14.23 2.20
N ILE A 35 -1.96 -14.25 1.27
CA ILE A 35 -1.78 -13.22 0.25
C ILE A 35 -2.96 -13.27 -0.73
N ASP A 36 -3.36 -14.46 -1.17
CA ASP A 36 -4.51 -14.64 -2.05
C ASP A 36 -5.79 -14.07 -1.42
N ARG A 37 -6.06 -14.42 -0.15
CA ARG A 37 -7.21 -13.89 0.60
C ARG A 37 -7.21 -12.36 0.74
N LEU A 38 -6.03 -11.73 0.78
CA LEU A 38 -5.91 -10.28 0.87
C LEU A 38 -6.19 -9.61 -0.48
N ILE A 39 -5.71 -10.20 -1.57
CA ILE A 39 -5.89 -9.68 -2.94
C ILE A 39 -7.31 -9.96 -3.45
N GLU A 40 -7.93 -11.07 -3.06
CA GLU A 40 -9.30 -11.44 -3.44
C GLU A 40 -10.36 -10.82 -2.51
N ASN A 41 -9.95 -10.00 -1.53
CA ASN A 41 -10.87 -9.44 -0.56
C ASN A 41 -11.95 -8.56 -1.22
N ASN A 42 -13.22 -8.80 -0.86
CA ASN A 42 -14.35 -7.99 -1.35
C ASN A 42 -14.19 -6.47 -1.09
N SER A 43 -13.48 -6.11 -0.02
CA SER A 43 -13.13 -4.72 0.28
C SER A 43 -11.96 -4.24 -0.56
N VAL A 44 -12.24 -3.36 -1.54
CA VAL A 44 -11.20 -2.68 -2.35
C VAL A 44 -10.12 -2.05 -1.46
N SER A 45 -10.50 -1.46 -0.35
CA SER A 45 -9.56 -0.83 0.57
C SER A 45 -8.55 -1.82 1.17
N ILE A 46 -8.98 -3.05 1.47
CA ILE A 46 -8.06 -4.08 1.97
C ILE A 46 -7.08 -4.47 0.87
N ARG A 47 -7.57 -4.65 -0.37
CA ARG A 47 -6.75 -4.98 -1.55
C ARG A 47 -5.66 -3.93 -1.82
N PHE A 48 -5.97 -2.65 -1.63
CA PHE A 48 -4.99 -1.56 -1.80
C PHE A 48 -4.09 -1.35 -0.58
N CYS A 49 -4.51 -1.75 0.62
CA CYS A 49 -3.79 -1.45 1.87
C CYS A 49 -2.40 -2.08 1.87
N LEU A 50 -2.32 -3.42 1.77
CA LEU A 50 -1.05 -4.13 1.88
C LEU A 50 -0.03 -3.67 0.81
N PRO A 51 -0.37 -3.59 -0.49
CA PRO A 51 0.58 -3.12 -1.51
C PRO A 51 1.05 -1.68 -1.26
N THR A 52 0.16 -0.80 -0.79
CA THR A 52 0.54 0.59 -0.44
C THR A 52 1.58 0.60 0.68
N GLN A 53 1.33 -0.15 1.76
CA GLN A 53 2.20 -0.17 2.94
C GLN A 53 3.56 -0.80 2.63
N LEU A 54 3.58 -1.90 1.87
CA LEU A 54 4.81 -2.56 1.42
C LEU A 54 5.61 -1.65 0.49
N LEU A 55 4.98 -1.06 -0.52
CA LEU A 55 5.67 -0.20 -1.46
C LEU A 55 6.27 1.03 -0.78
N GLY A 56 5.53 1.67 0.12
CA GLY A 56 6.05 2.76 0.92
C GLY A 56 7.30 2.33 1.69
N LYS A 57 7.24 1.16 2.35
CA LYS A 57 8.37 0.61 3.13
C LYS A 57 9.58 0.23 2.27
N LEU A 58 9.37 -0.28 1.06
CA LEU A 58 10.43 -0.57 0.08
C LEU A 58 11.08 0.71 -0.45
N THR A 59 10.30 1.79 -0.55
CA THR A 59 10.79 3.10 -1.01
C THR A 59 11.54 3.86 0.08
N ASP A 60 11.05 3.79 1.33
CA ASP A 60 11.73 4.35 2.51
C ASP A 60 11.60 3.40 3.70
N HIS A 61 12.73 2.77 4.04
CA HIS A 61 12.82 1.78 5.10
C HIS A 61 12.51 2.36 6.49
N ASN A 62 12.53 3.68 6.69
CA ASN A 62 12.25 4.30 7.99
C ASN A 62 10.75 4.46 8.26
N LEU A 63 9.89 4.21 7.27
CA LEU A 63 8.44 4.39 7.42
C LEU A 63 7.81 3.40 8.39
N ASP A 64 6.73 3.87 9.01
CA ASP A 64 5.85 3.07 9.85
C ASP A 64 4.73 2.47 9.02
N SER A 65 4.92 1.26 8.52
CA SER A 65 3.96 0.54 7.66
C SER A 65 2.68 0.10 8.39
N LEU A 66 2.57 0.34 9.69
CA LEU A 66 1.32 0.16 10.43
C LEU A 66 0.47 1.44 10.45
N CYS A 67 1.03 2.59 10.04
CA CYS A 67 0.30 3.85 9.96
C CYS A 67 -0.71 3.80 8.81
N LEU A 68 -1.99 4.06 9.09
CA LEU A 68 -3.05 4.09 8.08
C LEU A 68 -3.50 5.52 7.74
N GLN A 69 -3.24 6.47 8.63
CA GLN A 69 -3.59 7.88 8.43
C GLN A 69 -2.43 8.82 8.68
N LYS A 70 -2.47 9.95 7.98
CA LYS A 70 -1.47 11.01 8.06
C LYS A 70 -1.18 11.40 9.52
N GLY A 71 0.08 11.34 9.91
CA GLY A 71 0.54 11.88 11.20
C GLY A 71 0.30 10.97 12.41
N HIS A 72 -0.04 9.70 12.21
CA HIS A 72 -0.32 8.74 13.29
C HIS A 72 0.81 7.70 13.55
N GLY A 73 2.02 7.93 13.01
CA GLY A 73 3.21 7.10 13.29
C GLY A 73 4.07 7.63 14.44
N ALA A 74 5.16 6.91 14.78
CA ALA A 74 6.21 7.47 15.64
C ALA A 74 6.82 8.73 15.00
N THR A 75 7.34 9.67 15.80
CA THR A 75 7.61 11.06 15.37
C THR A 75 8.53 11.19 14.15
N ARG A 76 9.36 10.18 13.87
CA ARG A 76 10.32 10.13 12.75
C ARG A 76 9.91 9.20 11.60
N SER A 77 8.75 8.55 11.67
CA SER A 77 8.28 7.58 10.68
C SER A 77 6.84 7.86 10.22
N GLN A 78 6.29 9.02 10.62
CA GLN A 78 4.97 9.47 10.22
C GLN A 78 4.93 9.74 8.73
N TRP A 79 3.96 9.12 8.05
CA TRP A 79 3.73 9.33 6.63
C TRP A 79 2.24 9.39 6.31
N ASP A 80 1.92 9.60 5.04
CA ASP A 80 0.55 9.72 4.54
C ASP A 80 0.29 8.63 3.47
N PRO A 81 -0.15 7.43 3.88
CA PRO A 81 -0.39 6.32 2.97
C PRO A 81 -1.49 6.62 1.95
N ARG A 82 -2.52 7.40 2.33
CA ARG A 82 -3.62 7.77 1.43
C ARG A 82 -3.12 8.64 0.30
N SER A 83 -2.38 9.70 0.63
CA SER A 83 -1.79 10.58 -0.38
C SER A 83 -0.78 9.84 -1.25
N PHE A 84 -0.01 8.91 -0.67
CA PHE A 84 0.94 8.09 -1.43
C PHE A 84 0.22 7.14 -2.40
N ALA A 85 -0.80 6.40 -1.94
CA ALA A 85 -1.60 5.52 -2.77
C ALA A 85 -2.25 6.28 -3.94
N ALA A 86 -2.83 7.46 -3.68
CA ALA A 86 -3.49 8.27 -4.70
C ALA A 86 -2.52 8.78 -5.79
N LYS A 87 -1.23 8.97 -5.47
CA LYS A 87 -0.22 9.47 -6.40
C LYS A 87 0.53 8.37 -7.14
N VAL A 88 0.65 7.19 -6.55
CA VAL A 88 1.50 6.11 -7.06
C VAL A 88 0.66 4.90 -7.44
N LEU A 89 0.09 4.23 -6.44
CA LEU A 89 -0.54 2.93 -6.63
C LEU A 89 -1.83 3.02 -7.45
N VAL A 90 -2.68 4.03 -7.20
CA VAL A 90 -3.95 4.20 -7.92
C VAL A 90 -3.72 4.42 -9.42
N PRO A 91 -2.90 5.39 -9.87
CA PRO A 91 -2.59 5.54 -11.29
C PRO A 91 -1.98 4.27 -11.91
N TRP A 92 -1.04 3.64 -11.20
CA TRP A 92 -0.41 2.41 -11.67
C TRP A 92 -1.41 1.26 -11.84
N VAL A 93 -2.33 1.07 -10.90
CA VAL A 93 -3.40 0.06 -10.99
C VAL A 93 -4.33 0.34 -12.16
N MET A 94 -4.67 1.61 -12.42
CA MET A 94 -5.49 1.99 -13.57
C MET A 94 -4.81 1.68 -14.91
N GLU A 95 -3.50 1.92 -15.00
CA GLU A 95 -2.67 1.56 -16.16
C GLU A 95 -2.60 0.03 -16.36
N ASN A 96 -2.66 -0.74 -15.27
CA ASN A 96 -2.59 -2.20 -15.24
C ASN A 96 -3.97 -2.85 -15.02
N GLN A 97 -4.93 -2.53 -15.90
CA GLN A 97 -6.23 -3.22 -16.00
C GLN A 97 -7.09 -3.19 -14.72
N ASN A 98 -6.82 -2.28 -13.79
CA ASN A 98 -7.51 -2.19 -12.51
C ASN A 98 -7.41 -3.46 -11.66
N VAL A 99 -6.25 -4.12 -11.65
CA VAL A 99 -6.01 -5.40 -10.93
C VAL A 99 -6.42 -5.42 -9.46
N LEU A 100 -6.42 -4.29 -8.75
CA LEU A 100 -6.86 -4.19 -7.35
C LEU A 100 -8.27 -3.60 -7.19
N GLY A 101 -8.93 -3.23 -8.29
CA GLY A 101 -10.21 -2.52 -8.36
C GLY A 101 -10.08 -1.09 -8.91
N THR A 102 -11.22 -0.41 -9.05
CA THR A 102 -11.36 0.89 -9.74
C THR A 102 -11.44 2.10 -8.81
N SER A 103 -11.11 1.93 -7.51
CA SER A 103 -11.21 3.03 -6.54
C SER A 103 -10.12 4.08 -6.77
N THR A 104 -10.55 5.34 -6.90
CA THR A 104 -9.64 6.49 -7.00
C THR A 104 -9.17 7.00 -5.63
N ASP A 105 -9.79 6.53 -4.54
CA ASP A 105 -9.44 6.88 -3.17
C ASP A 105 -9.70 5.70 -2.21
N PRO A 106 -8.83 4.68 -2.24
CA PRO A 106 -9.07 3.42 -1.55
C PRO A 106 -9.04 3.55 -0.01
N TYR A 107 -8.52 4.64 0.54
CA TYR A 107 -8.41 4.86 1.99
C TYR A 107 -9.63 5.55 2.63
N VAL A 108 -10.66 5.89 1.85
CA VAL A 108 -11.87 6.55 2.38
C VAL A 108 -12.83 5.59 3.09
N SER A 109 -12.69 4.27 2.94
CA SER A 109 -13.64 3.31 3.52
C SER A 109 -13.47 3.13 5.04
N LYS A 110 -14.53 2.61 5.71
CA LYS A 110 -14.54 2.40 7.16
C LYS A 110 -13.35 1.57 7.69
N PRO A 111 -12.94 0.45 7.07
CA PRO A 111 -11.80 -0.35 7.55
C PRO A 111 -10.49 0.44 7.72
N LEU A 112 -10.21 1.41 6.83
CA LEU A 112 -8.96 2.18 6.85
C LEU A 112 -9.10 3.56 7.50
N ARG A 113 -10.27 3.87 8.09
CA ARG A 113 -10.47 5.11 8.86
C ARG A 113 -9.88 5.06 10.29
N LYS A 114 -9.13 4.01 10.62
CA LYS A 114 -8.35 3.93 11.85
C LYS A 114 -6.99 4.64 11.68
N PRO A 115 -6.39 5.18 12.74
CA PRO A 115 -5.08 5.83 12.65
C PRO A 115 -3.94 4.86 12.32
N ARG A 116 -4.05 3.61 12.78
CA ARG A 116 -3.01 2.58 12.71
C ARG A 116 -3.66 1.19 12.57
N LEU A 117 -2.94 0.26 11.97
CA LEU A 117 -3.20 -1.17 12.11
C LEU A 117 -2.90 -1.57 13.56
N GLU A 118 -3.93 -2.08 14.23
CA GLU A 118 -3.80 -2.71 15.53
C GLU A 118 -3.34 -4.15 15.30
N SER A 119 -2.37 -4.62 16.08
CA SER A 119 -2.07 -6.04 16.17
C SER A 119 -3.33 -6.76 16.66
N ASP A 120 -3.61 -7.94 16.10
CA ASP A 120 -4.64 -8.82 16.65
C ASP A 120 -4.30 -9.09 18.12
N PRO A 121 -5.18 -8.82 19.11
CA PRO A 121 -4.87 -9.04 20.53
C PRO A 121 -4.71 -10.53 20.91
N ALA A 122 -4.66 -11.45 19.95
CA ALA A 122 -4.42 -12.86 20.14
C ALA A 122 -3.20 -13.36 19.35
N THR A 123 -1.99 -13.00 19.80
CA THR A 123 -0.77 -13.82 19.61
C THR A 123 0.17 -13.58 20.77
#